data_AF-A0A3N4ZW42-F1
#
_entry.id   AF-A0A3N4ZW42-F1
#
_cell.length_a   1.000
_cell.length_b   1.000
_cell.length_c   1.000
_cell.angle_alpha   90.00
_cell.angle_beta   90.00
_cell.angle_gamma   90.00
#
_symmetry.space_group_name_H-M   'P 1'
#
loop_
_entity.id
_entity.type
_entity.pdbx_description
1 polymer ?
#
loop_
_entity_poly.entity_id
_entity_poly.type
_entity_poly.pdbx_seq_one_letter_code
_entity_poly.pdbx_strand_id
1 'polypeptide(L)'
;MANAKLDYRWHLRTVMATRGLFHTSDLVPLLAERGIQLSTSQVHRLVAERPERLSLRILMALLDILECRMDELIEPVTVQGAAVRPVKKAAAGGGPAPEAGLGALRPRRARITGGG
;
A
#
# COMPACT_ATOMS: atom_id res chain seq x y z
N MET A 1 6.39 -25.42 9.45
CA MET A 1 6.33 -24.58 8.24
C MET A 1 6.01 -23.17 8.68
N ALA A 2 6.87 -22.19 8.38
CA ALA A 2 6.57 -20.79 8.68
C ALA A 2 5.35 -20.38 7.84
N ASN A 3 4.25 -20.01 8.49
CA ASN A 3 3.08 -19.47 7.80
C ASN A 3 3.48 -18.12 7.22
N ALA A 4 3.80 -18.08 5.93
CA ALA A 4 4.04 -16.82 5.24
C ALA A 4 2.80 -15.95 5.46
N LYS A 5 2.96 -14.75 6.02
CA LYS A 5 1.86 -13.79 6.11
C LYS A 5 1.47 -13.43 4.68
N LEU A 6 0.39 -14.03 4.20
CA LEU A 6 -0.24 -13.72 2.92
C LEU A 6 -0.92 -12.36 3.09
N ASP A 7 -0.30 -11.32 2.55
CA ASP A 7 -0.87 -9.97 2.50
C ASP A 7 -1.01 -9.52 1.04
N TYR A 8 -1.74 -8.43 0.81
CA TYR A 8 -2.00 -7.93 -0.54
C TYR A 8 -2.44 -6.46 -0.52
N ARG A 9 -2.21 -5.76 -1.63
CA ARG A 9 -2.69 -4.41 -1.90
C ARG A 9 -3.87 -4.45 -2.85
N TRP A 10 -4.84 -3.58 -2.57
CA TRP A 10 -6.06 -3.44 -3.32
C TRP A 10 -6.05 -2.13 -4.10
N HIS A 11 -6.20 -2.21 -5.41
CA HIS A 11 -5.97 -1.07 -6.32
C HIS A 11 -7.24 -0.58 -7.02
N LEU A 12 -8.43 -1.02 -6.59
CA LEU A 12 -9.68 -0.74 -7.31
C LEU A 12 -9.89 0.75 -7.60
N ARG A 13 -9.69 1.65 -6.63
CA ARG A 13 -9.84 3.10 -6.86
C ARG A 13 -8.90 3.62 -7.95
N THR A 14 -7.65 3.17 -7.96
CA THR A 14 -6.67 3.58 -8.96
C THR A 14 -7.06 3.07 -10.34
N VAL A 15 -7.43 1.80 -10.45
CA VAL A 15 -7.88 1.19 -11.71
C VAL A 15 -9.18 1.83 -12.22
N MET A 16 -10.12 2.17 -11.33
CA MET A 16 -11.32 2.92 -11.70
C MET A 16 -10.94 4.27 -12.34
N ALA A 17 -10.02 5.01 -11.73
CA ALA A 17 -9.59 6.31 -12.24
C ALA A 17 -8.90 6.21 -13.60
N THR A 18 -8.10 5.16 -13.87
CA THR A 18 -7.49 4.95 -15.19
C THR A 18 -8.52 4.64 -16.27
N ARG A 19 -9.72 4.19 -15.89
CA ARG A 19 -10.87 3.96 -16.78
C ARG A 19 -11.88 5.11 -16.80
N GLY A 20 -11.56 6.24 -16.19
CA GLY A 20 -12.43 7.42 -16.14
C GLY A 20 -13.62 7.30 -15.18
N LEU A 21 -13.61 6.31 -14.29
CA LEU A 21 -14.61 6.14 -13.23
C LEU A 21 -14.08 6.82 -11.96
N PHE A 22 -14.60 8.01 -11.64
CA PHE A 22 -14.11 8.80 -10.51
C PHE A 22 -14.97 8.65 -9.25
N HIS A 23 -16.22 8.19 -9.41
CA HIS A 23 -17.16 8.04 -8.32
C HIS A 23 -17.58 6.60 -8.13
N THR A 24 -17.86 6.22 -6.88
CA THR A 24 -18.38 4.89 -6.54
C THR A 24 -19.76 4.64 -7.16
N SER A 25 -20.54 5.70 -7.38
CA SER A 25 -21.84 5.63 -8.06
C SER A 25 -21.73 5.17 -9.51
N ASP A 26 -20.60 5.43 -10.17
CA ASP A 26 -20.39 5.04 -11.57
C ASP A 26 -20.26 3.51 -11.71
N LEU A 27 -19.78 2.85 -10.65
CA LEU A 27 -19.58 1.40 -10.63
C LEU A 27 -20.87 0.62 -10.33
N VAL A 28 -21.84 1.22 -9.62
CA VAL A 28 -23.09 0.56 -9.22
C VAL A 28 -23.89 0.03 -10.42
N PRO A 29 -24.22 0.84 -11.45
CA PRO A 29 -25.00 0.36 -12.58
C PRO A 29 -24.23 -0.72 -13.38
N LEU A 30 -22.92 -0.59 -13.52
CA LEU A 30 -22.08 -1.55 -14.26
C LEU A 30 -22.04 -2.93 -13.61
N LEU A 31 -22.05 -2.98 -12.27
CA LEU A 31 -22.20 -4.21 -11.50
C LEU A 31 -23.61 -4.79 -11.64
N ALA A 32 -24.64 -3.94 -11.60
CA ALA A 32 -26.04 -4.35 -11.76
C ALA A 32 -26.30 -4.99 -13.12
N GLU A 33 -25.73 -4.47 -14.21
CA GLU A 33 -25.79 -5.05 -15.56
C GLU A 33 -25.25 -6.50 -15.63
N ARG A 34 -24.30 -6.84 -14.75
CA ARG A 34 -23.74 -8.21 -14.62
C ARG A 34 -24.49 -9.08 -13.61
N GLY A 35 -25.66 -8.61 -13.15
CA GLY A 35 -26.49 -9.28 -12.17
C GLY A 35 -25.92 -9.23 -10.75
N ILE A 36 -25.05 -8.26 -10.45
CA ILE A 36 -24.47 -8.07 -9.12
C ILE A 36 -25.13 -6.86 -8.47
N GLN A 37 -26.05 -7.14 -7.55
CA GLN A 37 -26.74 -6.11 -6.77
C GLN A 37 -25.99 -5.91 -5.44
N LEU A 38 -25.31 -4.78 -5.30
CA LEU A 38 -24.66 -4.34 -4.06
C LEU A 38 -25.29 -3.04 -3.58
N SER A 39 -25.39 -2.86 -2.26
CA SER A 39 -25.78 -1.56 -1.71
C SER A 39 -24.68 -0.52 -1.92
N THR A 40 -25.04 0.76 -1.93
CA THR A 40 -24.06 1.87 -2.07
C THR A 40 -22.94 1.78 -1.03
N SER A 41 -23.27 1.42 0.21
CA SER A 41 -22.27 1.22 1.28
C SER A 41 -21.34 0.04 1.01
N GLN A 42 -21.82 -1.04 0.37
CA GLN A 42 -20.97 -2.16 -0.03
C GLN A 42 -20.03 -1.75 -1.15
N VAL A 43 -20.51 -1.02 -2.17
CA VAL A 43 -19.66 -0.52 -3.25
C VAL A 43 -18.64 0.50 -2.72
N HIS A 44 -19.04 1.39 -1.82
CA HIS A 44 -18.11 2.32 -1.19
C HIS A 44 -16.99 1.58 -0.45
N ARG A 45 -17.32 0.60 0.41
CA ARG A 45 -16.30 -0.21 1.11
C ARG A 45 -15.41 -0.97 0.13
N LEU A 46 -15.99 -1.53 -0.93
CA LEU A 46 -15.23 -2.22 -1.96
C LEU A 46 -14.19 -1.31 -2.61
N VAL A 47 -14.48 -0.03 -2.81
CA VAL A 47 -13.55 0.94 -3.45
C VAL A 47 -12.59 1.60 -2.45
N ALA A 48 -13.06 1.88 -1.23
CA ALA A 48 -12.32 2.66 -0.25
C ALA A 48 -11.49 1.82 0.72
N GLU A 49 -11.85 0.55 0.93
CA GLU A 49 -11.26 -0.33 1.93
C GLU A 49 -10.70 -1.59 1.26
N ARG A 50 -9.84 -2.31 1.99
CA ARG A 50 -9.32 -3.61 1.56
C ARG A 50 -10.30 -4.72 1.97
N PRO A 51 -10.92 -5.45 1.02
CA PRO A 51 -11.92 -6.45 1.36
C PRO A 51 -11.32 -7.72 2.00
N GLU A 52 -11.77 -8.11 3.18
CA GLU A 52 -11.31 -9.38 3.78
C GLU A 52 -11.84 -10.62 3.04
N ARG A 53 -13.03 -10.49 2.46
CA ARG A 53 -13.71 -11.54 1.71
C ARG A 53 -14.29 -10.94 0.44
N LEU A 54 -13.99 -11.58 -0.68
CA LEU A 54 -14.49 -11.20 -1.99
C LEU A 54 -15.01 -12.44 -2.71
N SER A 55 -16.20 -12.35 -3.29
CA SER A 55 -16.72 -13.41 -4.16
C SER A 55 -15.98 -13.38 -5.50
N LEU A 56 -15.62 -14.55 -6.04
CA LEU A 56 -15.05 -14.65 -7.38
C LEU A 56 -15.97 -14.04 -8.45
N ARG A 57 -17.29 -14.08 -8.26
CA ARG A 57 -18.23 -13.44 -9.20
C ARG A 57 -18.06 -11.92 -9.24
N ILE A 58 -17.84 -11.29 -8.08
CA ILE A 58 -17.56 -9.85 -8.01
C ILE A 58 -16.20 -9.55 -8.63
N LEU A 59 -15.18 -10.34 -8.30
CA LEU A 59 -13.85 -10.20 -8.89
C LEU A 59 -13.93 -10.23 -10.43
N MET A 60 -14.55 -11.27 -11.00
CA MET A 60 -14.67 -11.39 -12.46
C MET A 60 -15.44 -10.25 -13.10
N ALA A 61 -16.50 -9.76 -12.45
CA ALA A 61 -17.23 -8.59 -12.93
C ALA A 61 -16.37 -7.32 -12.88
N LEU A 62 -15.56 -7.11 -11.85
CA LEU A 62 -14.66 -5.96 -11.79
C LEU A 62 -13.60 -6.01 -12.90
N LEU A 63 -12.99 -7.18 -13.12
CA LEU A 63 -11.99 -7.35 -14.19
C LEU A 63 -12.61 -7.09 -15.57
N ASP A 64 -13.85 -7.51 -15.78
CA ASP A 64 -14.58 -7.27 -17.03
C ASP A 64 -15.01 -5.79 -17.19
N ILE A 65 -15.59 -5.17 -16.16
CA ILE A 65 -15.98 -3.74 -16.18
C ILE A 65 -14.78 -2.83 -16.43
N LEU A 66 -13.68 -3.13 -15.77
CA LEU A 66 -12.46 -2.32 -15.79
C LEU A 66 -11.48 -2.80 -16.86
N GLU A 67 -11.85 -3.79 -17.68
CA GLU A 67 -11.04 -4.52 -18.65
C GLU A 67 -9.56 -4.69 -18.24
N CYS A 68 -9.33 -5.04 -16.98
CA CYS A 68 -7.99 -5.10 -16.39
C CYS A 68 -7.59 -6.52 -15.99
N ARG A 69 -6.30 -6.71 -15.75
CA ARG A 69 -5.76 -7.97 -15.26
C ARG A 69 -5.88 -8.08 -13.74
N MET A 70 -5.82 -9.31 -13.26
CA MET A 70 -5.89 -9.60 -11.83
C MET A 70 -4.76 -8.94 -11.03
N ASP A 71 -3.55 -8.88 -11.59
CA ASP A 71 -2.38 -8.26 -10.94
C ASP A 71 -2.46 -6.73 -10.85
N GLU A 72 -3.20 -6.10 -11.74
CA GLU A 72 -3.48 -4.66 -11.68
C GLU A 72 -4.48 -4.32 -10.57
N LEU A 73 -5.37 -5.26 -10.23
CA LEU A 73 -6.41 -5.08 -9.23
C LEU A 73 -5.96 -5.53 -7.82
N ILE A 74 -5.25 -6.66 -7.75
CA ILE A 74 -4.80 -7.32 -6.51
C ILE A 74 -3.30 -7.62 -6.63
N GLU A 75 -2.50 -6.90 -5.86
CA GLU A 75 -1.04 -7.09 -5.82
C GLU A 75 -0.65 -7.87 -4.55
N PRO A 76 -0.12 -9.10 -4.64
CA PRO A 76 0.31 -9.86 -3.46
C PRO A 76 1.54 -9.22 -2.80
N VAL A 77 1.48 -9.02 -1.49
CA VAL A 77 2.58 -8.48 -0.69
C VAL A 77 3.22 -9.60 0.11
N THR A 78 4.51 -9.83 -0.12
CA THR A 78 5.29 -10.75 0.69
C THR A 78 5.79 -10.01 1.93
N VAL A 79 5.26 -10.34 3.11
CA VAL A 79 5.82 -9.85 4.37
C VAL A 79 7.04 -10.70 4.71
N GLN A 80 8.18 -10.41 4.09
CA GLN A 80 9.46 -10.94 4.57
C GLN A 80 9.71 -10.33 5.96
N GLY A 81 9.77 -11.18 6.98
CA GLY A 81 10.03 -10.77 8.37
C GLY A 81 11.23 -9.83 8.42
N ALA A 82 11.05 -8.71 9.13
CA ALA A 82 12.01 -7.64 9.30
C ALA A 82 13.46 -8.15 9.18
N ALA A 83 14.11 -7.84 8.05
CA ALA A 83 15.53 -8.08 7.91
C ALA A 83 16.22 -7.33 9.06
N VAL A 84 16.74 -8.11 10.00
CA VAL A 84 17.55 -7.67 11.13
C VAL A 84 18.60 -6.72 10.56
N ARG A 85 18.54 -5.45 10.93
CA ARG A 85 19.62 -4.49 10.64
C ARG A 85 20.92 -5.15 11.11
N PRO A 86 21.94 -5.37 10.24
CA PRO A 86 23.22 -5.84 10.72
C PRO A 86 23.75 -4.76 11.68
N VAL A 87 23.85 -5.11 12.97
CA VAL A 87 24.62 -4.33 13.94
C VAL A 87 26.04 -4.33 13.41
N LYS A 88 26.44 -3.20 12.80
CA LYS A 88 27.81 -2.96 12.37
C LYS A 88 28.68 -3.13 13.62
N LYS A 89 29.56 -4.13 13.61
CA LYS A 89 30.65 -4.28 14.58
C LYS A 89 31.40 -2.95 14.64
N ALA A 90 31.37 -2.29 15.79
CA ALA A 90 32.25 -1.16 16.06
C ALA A 90 33.68 -1.71 16.23
N ALA A 91 34.50 -1.55 15.20
CA ALA A 91 35.95 -1.64 15.31
C ALA A 91 36.51 -0.22 15.44
N ALA A 92 37.44 -0.06 16.38
CA ALA A 92 38.11 1.19 16.72
C ALA A 92 38.95 1.76 15.55
N GLY A 93 39.08 3.09 15.48
CA GLY A 93 40.06 3.78 14.65
C GLY A 93 39.59 5.16 14.21
N GLY A 94 40.15 6.22 14.79
CA GLY A 94 39.90 7.61 14.41
C GLY A 94 40.74 8.07 13.20
N GLY A 95 40.25 9.08 12.49
CA GLY A 95 40.98 9.84 11.45
C GLY A 95 40.15 10.14 10.20
N PRO A 96 40.33 11.29 9.52
CA PRO A 96 39.24 12.09 8.96
C PRO A 96 38.92 11.91 7.46
N ALA A 97 37.77 12.48 7.06
CA ALA A 97 37.08 12.41 5.76
C ALA A 97 37.79 13.11 4.58
N PRO A 98 37.26 13.03 3.33
CA PRO A 98 36.27 14.05 2.88
C PRO A 98 35.10 13.58 1.98
N GLU A 99 34.01 14.37 2.09
CA GLU A 99 32.98 14.82 1.11
C GLU A 99 32.24 13.83 0.18
N ALA A 100 30.95 13.96 -0.13
CA ALA A 100 29.81 14.73 0.38
C ALA A 100 28.58 14.18 -0.37
N GLY A 101 27.46 13.96 0.33
CA GLY A 101 26.20 13.51 -0.26
C GLY A 101 25.06 13.78 0.72
N LEU A 102 24.45 14.94 0.56
CA LEU A 102 23.47 15.58 1.45
C LEU A 102 22.35 14.65 1.93
N GLY A 103 22.12 14.63 3.26
CA GLY A 103 20.93 13.97 3.82
C GLY A 103 20.85 13.83 5.34
N ALA A 104 21.90 14.14 6.10
CA ALA A 104 21.92 13.85 7.55
C ALA A 104 22.39 15.04 8.41
N LEU A 105 21.79 16.22 8.22
CA LEU A 105 21.88 17.29 9.23
C LEU A 105 20.83 17.03 10.30
N ARG A 106 21.18 16.20 11.31
CA ARG A 106 20.38 16.03 12.52
C ARG A 106 20.83 17.12 13.51
N PRO A 107 19.99 18.11 13.86
CA PRO A 107 20.41 19.19 14.75
C PRO A 107 20.74 18.63 16.15
N ARG A 108 21.91 19.02 16.68
CA ARG A 108 22.31 18.73 18.05
C ARG A 108 21.55 19.67 19.01
N ARG A 109 20.91 19.11 20.04
CA ARG A 109 20.28 19.89 21.12
C ARG A 109 21.32 20.74 21.84
N ALA A 110 21.12 22.06 21.89
CA ALA A 110 21.88 22.95 22.75
C ALA A 110 21.53 22.69 24.23
N ARG A 111 22.54 22.64 25.10
CA ARG A 111 22.38 22.62 26.56
C ARG A 111 22.77 23.99 27.07
N ILE A 112 21.80 24.74 27.59
CA ILE A 112 22.05 26.03 28.26
C ILE A 112 22.66 25.77 29.64
N THR A 113 23.81 26.35 29.92
CA THR A 113 24.33 26.51 31.29
C THR A 113 24.17 27.98 31.63
N GLY A 114 23.14 28.30 32.42
CA GLY A 114 23.04 29.61 33.07
C GLY A 114 24.07 29.65 34.20
N GLY A 115 25.06 30.51 34.05
CA GLY A 115 26.01 30.84 35.11
C GLY A 115 25.59 32.14 35.79
N GLY A 116 25.46 32.08 37.11
CA GLY A 116 25.51 33.20 38.04
C GLY A 116 26.38 32.73 39.21
#